data_AF-A0A8H5Q9Z4-F1
#
_entry.id   AF-A0A8H5Q9Z4-F1
#
_cell.length_a   1.000
_cell.length_b   1.000
_cell.length_c   1.000
_cell.angle_alpha   90.00
_cell.angle_beta   90.00
_cell.angle_gamma   90.00
#
_symmetry.space_group_name_H-M   'P 1'
#
loop_
_entity.id
_entity.type
_entity.pdbx_description
1 polymer ?
#
loop_
_entity_poly.entity_id
_entity_poly.type
_entity_poly.pdbx_seq_one_letter_code
_entity_poly.pdbx_strand_id
1 'polypeptide(L)'
;MPLACKRKQGNKEYVEWSCTATILGELSSPEYFYKDGERLFDIRPNTQCDRLEVDAQGQIQFAVIDDLENNKEYYIKAKKYVICAGAVLTPGILYKSGLKGKLPALTHTTDHEDDPLPFPFNDPDPQVYFPLSEKYPWHTQVHRDAFGYGEVLSNIDQRLVVDLRWFGYMKPDYDNCVTFSNKTKDQFGMPQPIFNFILDEEAEERCKRMITDMIDVARKIGGFLPGAEPKYLAPGSALHICGTYRAGSTSADSVVNKNGKAWGVDDLVLGGCGVIPTQNACNPTLTAACFALAAADKIIVELHVDQ
;
A
#
# COMPACT_ATOMS: atom_id res chain seq x y z
N MET A 1 -7.12 -5.21 -4.48
CA MET A 1 -8.51 -4.98 -4.91
C MET A 1 -8.71 -3.50 -5.21
N PRO A 2 -9.68 -3.11 -6.07
CA PRO A 2 -10.18 -1.73 -6.13
C PRO A 2 -10.78 -1.30 -4.79
N LEU A 3 -10.82 0.02 -4.53
CA LEU A 3 -11.38 0.59 -3.28
C LEU A 3 -12.90 0.73 -3.29
N ALA A 4 -13.49 0.84 -4.47
CA ALA A 4 -14.92 1.04 -4.69
C ALA A 4 -15.30 0.58 -6.11
N CYS A 5 -16.59 0.61 -6.43
CA CYS A 5 -17.09 0.45 -7.79
C CYS A 5 -18.39 1.25 -8.00
N LYS A 6 -18.85 1.32 -9.25
CA LYS A 6 -20.20 1.77 -9.59
C LYS A 6 -20.76 0.90 -10.73
N ARG A 7 -22.03 0.51 -10.66
CA ARG A 7 -22.72 -0.11 -11.83
C ARG A 7 -23.06 0.97 -12.86
N LYS A 8 -22.92 0.66 -14.15
CA LYS A 8 -23.18 1.64 -15.22
C LYS A 8 -24.67 1.94 -15.37
N GLN A 9 -25.06 3.21 -15.42
CA GLN A 9 -26.45 3.58 -15.66
C GLN A 9 -26.90 3.03 -17.03
N GLY A 10 -28.03 2.32 -17.04
CA GLY A 10 -28.56 1.64 -18.23
C GLY A 10 -27.99 0.23 -18.50
N ASN A 11 -26.87 -0.18 -17.87
CA ASN A 11 -26.40 -1.57 -17.93
C ASN A 11 -26.05 -2.10 -16.53
N LYS A 12 -26.96 -2.88 -15.95
CA LYS A 12 -26.81 -3.46 -14.61
C LYS A 12 -25.70 -4.52 -14.52
N GLU A 13 -25.37 -5.19 -15.62
CA GLU A 13 -24.35 -6.24 -15.66
C GLU A 13 -22.92 -5.66 -15.64
N TYR A 14 -22.75 -4.40 -16.06
CA TYR A 14 -21.45 -3.74 -16.12
C TYR A 14 -21.10 -3.02 -14.81
N VAL A 15 -19.96 -3.40 -14.23
CA VAL A 15 -19.33 -2.76 -13.06
C VAL A 15 -18.08 -2.00 -13.51
N GLU A 16 -18.02 -0.71 -13.20
CA GLU A 16 -16.82 0.11 -13.34
C GLU A 16 -16.08 0.14 -12.00
N TRP A 17 -14.95 -0.57 -11.92
CA TRP A 17 -14.11 -0.67 -10.73
C TRP A 17 -13.21 0.56 -10.57
N SER A 18 -13.13 1.10 -9.35
CA SER A 18 -12.33 2.31 -9.09
C SER A 18 -10.83 2.03 -9.07
N CYS A 19 -10.06 2.87 -9.77
CA CYS A 19 -8.61 2.82 -9.89
C CYS A 19 -8.00 4.23 -9.78
N THR A 20 -6.69 4.38 -9.97
CA THR A 20 -5.99 5.67 -9.93
C THR A 20 -6.60 6.70 -10.90
N ALA A 21 -7.08 6.29 -12.07
CA ALA A 21 -7.75 7.18 -13.01
C ALA A 21 -9.11 7.70 -12.49
N THR A 22 -9.78 6.95 -11.62
CA THR A 22 -11.00 7.43 -10.93
C THR A 22 -10.71 8.55 -9.93
N ILE A 23 -9.48 8.60 -9.39
CA ILE A 23 -9.04 9.65 -8.45
C ILE A 23 -8.51 10.88 -9.22
N LEU A 24 -7.71 10.66 -10.26
CA LEU A 24 -7.10 11.72 -11.06
C LEU A 24 -8.05 12.37 -12.09
N GLY A 25 -9.09 11.66 -12.53
CA GLY A 25 -10.03 12.15 -13.54
C GLY A 25 -9.33 12.52 -14.85
N GLU A 26 -9.53 13.75 -15.32
CA GLU A 26 -8.90 14.29 -16.53
C GLU A 26 -7.36 14.33 -16.44
N LEU A 27 -6.80 14.42 -15.23
CA LEU A 27 -5.35 14.38 -14.99
C LEU A 27 -4.74 12.98 -15.18
N SER A 28 -5.55 11.94 -15.45
CA SER A 28 -5.04 10.57 -15.67
C SER A 28 -4.44 10.33 -17.05
N SER A 29 -4.68 11.24 -18.01
CA SER A 29 -4.06 11.17 -19.34
C SER A 29 -2.56 11.47 -19.28
N PRO A 30 -1.71 10.78 -20.08
CA PRO A 30 -0.27 11.06 -20.18
C PRO A 30 0.01 12.29 -21.06
N GLU A 31 -0.71 13.38 -20.81
CA GLU A 31 -0.58 14.66 -21.51
C GLU A 31 -0.30 15.78 -20.50
N TYR A 32 0.30 16.88 -20.97
CA TYR A 32 0.54 18.05 -20.11
C TYR A 32 -0.79 18.76 -19.84
N PHE A 33 -1.22 18.81 -18.57
CA PHE A 33 -2.39 19.58 -18.18
C PHE A 33 -2.02 21.06 -18.01
N TYR A 34 -2.74 21.92 -18.72
CA TYR A 34 -2.60 23.37 -18.63
C TYR A 34 -3.85 24.02 -18.05
N LYS A 35 -3.65 25.07 -17.25
CA LYS A 35 -4.72 25.98 -16.80
C LYS A 35 -4.22 27.41 -16.95
N ASP A 36 -5.04 28.28 -17.52
CA ASP A 36 -4.73 29.72 -17.71
C ASP A 36 -3.41 30.00 -18.48
N GLY A 37 -2.94 29.02 -19.25
CA GLY A 37 -1.66 29.04 -19.99
C GLY A 37 -0.47 28.41 -19.27
N GLU A 38 -0.57 28.15 -17.96
CA GLU A 38 0.49 27.51 -17.16
C GLU A 38 0.33 25.99 -17.13
N ARG A 39 1.45 25.25 -17.22
CA ARG A 39 1.45 23.79 -17.08
C ARG A 39 1.42 23.41 -15.60
N LEU A 40 0.30 22.89 -15.13
CA LEU A 40 0.11 22.53 -13.72
C LEU A 40 0.38 21.05 -13.41
N PHE A 41 0.26 20.15 -14.39
CA PHE A 41 0.47 18.70 -14.17
C PHE A 41 1.14 18.02 -15.38
N ASP A 42 1.90 16.96 -15.11
CA ASP A 42 2.85 16.31 -16.02
C ASP A 42 3.05 14.85 -15.56
N ILE A 43 2.46 13.87 -16.27
CA ILE A 43 2.73 12.44 -16.05
C ILE A 43 3.82 11.99 -17.02
N ARG A 44 4.90 11.41 -16.49
CA ARG A 44 5.96 10.79 -17.29
C ARG A 44 5.96 9.28 -17.09
N PRO A 45 5.40 8.49 -18.02
CA PRO A 45 5.58 7.03 -18.01
C PRO A 45 7.04 6.67 -18.31
N ASN A 46 7.39 5.39 -18.20
CA ASN A 46 8.73 4.86 -18.53
C ASN A 46 9.90 5.58 -17.82
N THR A 47 9.61 6.21 -16.67
CA THR A 47 10.51 7.14 -15.98
C THR A 47 10.72 6.66 -14.54
N GLN A 48 11.97 6.43 -14.17
CA GLN A 48 12.39 5.91 -12.87
C GLN A 48 12.90 7.03 -11.96
N CYS A 49 12.45 7.07 -10.71
CA CYS A 49 13.08 7.89 -9.68
C CYS A 49 14.24 7.10 -9.07
N ASP A 50 15.48 7.49 -9.37
CA ASP A 50 16.68 6.82 -8.87
C ASP A 50 16.91 7.13 -7.39
N ARG A 51 17.06 8.41 -7.07
CA ARG A 51 17.40 8.91 -5.73
C ARG A 51 17.09 10.41 -5.59
N LEU A 52 17.17 10.88 -4.36
CA LEU A 52 17.15 12.29 -3.99
C LEU A 52 18.58 12.69 -3.59
N GLU A 53 19.12 13.75 -4.18
CA GLU A 53 20.37 14.34 -3.70
C GLU A 53 20.04 15.29 -2.55
N VAL A 54 20.47 14.94 -1.33
CA VAL A 54 20.14 15.66 -0.09
C VAL A 54 21.42 16.14 0.58
N ASP A 55 21.44 17.40 0.98
CA ASP A 55 22.64 18.00 1.59
C ASP A 55 22.83 17.62 3.07
N ALA A 56 23.91 18.14 3.67
CA ALA A 56 24.25 17.92 5.07
C ALA A 56 23.14 18.43 6.01
N GLN A 57 22.47 19.53 5.66
CA GLN A 57 21.42 20.18 6.44
C GLN A 57 20.09 19.42 6.39
N GLY A 58 19.80 18.71 5.30
CA GLY A 58 18.54 17.97 5.10
C GLY A 58 17.59 18.61 4.09
N GLN A 59 18.09 19.45 3.17
CA GLN A 59 17.29 19.96 2.06
C GLN A 59 17.56 19.13 0.80
N ILE A 60 16.50 18.82 0.03
CA ILE A 60 16.64 18.13 -1.25
C ILE A 60 17.10 19.15 -2.29
N GLN A 61 18.26 18.90 -2.88
CA GLN A 61 18.83 19.76 -3.91
C GLN A 61 18.23 19.48 -5.29
N PHE A 62 17.95 18.20 -5.59
CA PHE A 62 17.15 17.73 -6.73
C PHE A 62 16.81 16.24 -6.58
N ALA A 63 15.76 15.78 -7.28
CA ALA A 63 15.56 14.36 -7.56
C ALA A 63 16.29 13.97 -8.85
N VAL A 64 16.88 12.77 -8.87
CA VAL A 64 17.54 12.19 -10.03
C VAL A 64 16.58 11.19 -10.68
N ILE A 65 16.30 11.42 -11.96
CA ILE A 65 15.18 10.80 -12.67
C ILE A 65 15.68 10.23 -14.01
N ASP A 66 15.58 8.93 -14.20
CA ASP A 66 16.00 8.24 -15.43
C ASP A 66 14.81 7.98 -16.36
N ASP A 67 14.83 8.60 -17.53
CA ASP A 67 13.94 8.30 -18.66
C ASP A 67 14.46 7.03 -19.37
N LEU A 68 13.80 5.90 -19.13
CA LEU A 68 14.23 4.58 -19.57
C LEU A 68 13.97 4.34 -21.07
N GLU A 69 13.08 5.12 -21.67
CA GLU A 69 12.74 5.05 -23.10
C GLU A 69 13.78 5.79 -23.94
N ASN A 70 14.13 7.02 -23.54
CA ASN A 70 15.15 7.84 -24.22
C ASN A 70 16.56 7.66 -23.66
N ASN A 71 16.74 6.82 -22.63
CA ASN A 71 18.01 6.52 -21.94
C ASN A 71 18.71 7.80 -21.43
N LYS A 72 18.01 8.60 -20.64
CA LYS A 72 18.43 9.96 -20.27
C LYS A 72 18.14 10.32 -18.81
N GLU A 73 19.18 10.72 -18.08
CA GLU A 73 19.08 11.26 -16.72
C GLU A 73 18.56 12.72 -16.74
N TYR A 74 17.69 13.07 -15.79
CA TYR A 74 17.16 14.41 -15.54
C TYR A 74 17.28 14.77 -14.05
N TYR A 75 17.58 16.04 -13.77
CA TYR A 75 17.62 16.58 -12.41
C TYR A 75 16.41 17.48 -12.16
N ILE A 76 15.49 17.06 -11.28
CA ILE A 76 14.21 17.76 -11.05
C ILE A 76 14.25 18.54 -9.73
N LYS A 77 14.11 19.86 -9.83
CA LYS A 77 13.95 20.78 -8.70
C LYS A 77 12.48 21.07 -8.42
N ALA A 78 12.05 20.96 -7.16
CA ALA A 78 10.68 21.21 -6.72
C ALA A 78 10.67 21.89 -5.33
N LYS A 79 9.55 22.51 -4.94
CA LYS A 79 9.37 23.08 -3.59
C LYS A 79 9.10 22.01 -2.51
N LYS A 80 8.62 20.84 -2.93
CA LYS A 80 8.30 19.65 -2.12
C LYS A 80 8.52 18.41 -2.99
N TYR A 81 8.88 17.30 -2.35
CA TYR A 81 9.06 16.00 -2.97
C TYR A 81 8.15 14.98 -2.29
N VAL A 82 7.35 14.26 -3.08
CA VAL A 82 6.40 13.26 -2.58
C VAL A 82 6.75 11.90 -3.18
N ILE A 83 7.15 10.94 -2.34
CA ILE A 83 7.52 9.59 -2.78
C ILE A 83 6.41 8.60 -2.42
N CYS A 84 5.78 8.05 -3.45
CA CYS A 84 4.65 7.12 -3.35
C CYS A 84 4.92 5.78 -4.08
N ALA A 85 6.17 5.33 -4.13
CA ALA A 85 6.62 4.13 -4.85
C ALA A 85 6.22 2.80 -4.16
N GLY A 86 5.10 2.79 -3.44
CA GLY A 86 4.63 1.65 -2.65
C GLY A 86 5.52 1.32 -1.44
N ALA A 87 5.13 0.28 -0.70
CA ALA A 87 5.74 -0.06 0.59
C ALA A 87 7.20 -0.55 0.49
N VAL A 88 7.61 -1.14 -0.65
CA VAL A 88 8.92 -1.78 -0.81
C VAL A 88 9.94 -0.87 -1.51
N LEU A 89 9.55 -0.19 -2.59
CA LEU A 89 10.49 0.61 -3.39
C LEU A 89 10.76 1.99 -2.79
N THR A 90 9.81 2.57 -2.04
CA THR A 90 10.02 3.84 -1.33
C THR A 90 11.22 3.78 -0.37
N PRO A 91 11.35 2.79 0.55
CA PRO A 91 12.58 2.59 1.31
C PRO A 91 13.84 2.39 0.45
N GLY A 92 13.72 1.75 -0.72
CA GLY A 92 14.84 1.55 -1.64
C GLY A 92 15.39 2.87 -2.22
N ILE A 93 14.50 3.78 -2.61
CA ILE A 93 14.85 5.14 -3.04
C ILE A 93 15.51 5.90 -1.88
N LEU A 94 14.92 5.86 -0.67
CA LEU A 94 15.45 6.55 0.51
C LEU A 94 16.83 6.02 0.94
N TYR A 95 17.04 4.70 0.85
CA TYR A 95 18.32 4.06 1.10
C TYR A 95 19.38 4.47 0.05
N LYS A 96 19.02 4.49 -1.24
CA LYS A 96 19.91 4.98 -2.31
C LYS A 96 20.22 6.48 -2.21
N SER A 97 19.31 7.24 -1.61
CA SER A 97 19.46 8.67 -1.24
C SER A 97 20.29 8.89 0.04
N GLY A 98 20.88 7.85 0.63
CA GLY A 98 21.70 7.95 1.84
C GLY A 98 20.95 8.27 3.15
N LEU A 99 19.63 8.38 3.12
CA LEU A 99 18.84 8.92 4.24
C LEU A 99 18.74 8.00 5.46
N LYS A 100 19.23 6.76 5.39
CA LYS A 100 19.29 5.82 6.54
C LYS A 100 20.00 6.41 7.77
N GLY A 101 20.96 7.31 7.59
CA GLY A 101 21.64 8.00 8.71
C GLY A 101 20.86 9.16 9.33
N LYS A 102 19.83 9.69 8.65
CA LYS A 102 18.96 10.79 9.11
C LYS A 102 17.58 10.31 9.59
N LEU A 103 17.15 9.15 9.08
CA LEU A 103 15.90 8.47 9.41
C LEU A 103 16.22 7.16 10.16
N PRO A 104 16.64 7.24 11.44
CA PRO A 104 17.10 6.06 12.19
C PRO A 104 15.98 5.04 12.40
N ALA A 105 14.74 5.53 12.54
CA ALA A 105 13.56 4.75 12.84
C ALA A 105 12.91 4.08 11.62
N LEU A 106 13.74 3.45 10.77
CA LEU A 106 13.31 2.47 9.77
C LEU A 106 12.80 1.15 10.42
N THR A 107 12.55 1.16 11.73
CA THR A 107 12.09 0.04 12.59
C THR A 107 11.34 0.55 13.86
N HIS A 108 10.01 0.35 13.89
CA HIS A 108 9.08 0.10 15.02
C HIS A 108 9.04 0.86 16.38
N THR A 109 7.84 1.34 16.79
CA THR A 109 7.06 0.97 18.04
C THR A 109 5.66 1.65 18.15
N THR A 110 4.68 1.06 18.85
CA THR A 110 3.19 1.28 18.77
C THR A 110 2.61 2.37 19.74
N ASP A 111 1.31 2.69 19.94
CA ASP A 111 -0.04 2.03 19.82
C ASP A 111 -1.21 3.07 19.62
N HIS A 112 -2.49 2.61 19.66
CA HIS A 112 -3.80 3.32 19.83
C HIS A 112 -4.72 3.61 18.61
N GLU A 113 -6.04 3.43 18.83
CA GLU A 113 -7.20 3.47 17.90
C GLU A 113 -8.40 4.21 18.59
N ASP A 114 -9.67 4.36 18.13
CA ASP A 114 -10.50 3.89 16.98
C ASP A 114 -11.73 4.85 16.78
N ASP A 115 -12.46 4.83 15.64
CA ASP A 115 -13.77 5.51 15.42
C ASP A 115 -14.55 4.97 14.17
N PRO A 116 -15.86 4.60 14.24
CA PRO A 116 -16.61 4.00 13.10
C PRO A 116 -17.89 4.75 12.61
N LEU A 117 -18.17 4.72 11.29
CA LEU A 117 -19.48 5.15 10.70
C LEU A 117 -19.97 4.26 9.52
N PRO A 118 -21.30 4.13 9.25
CA PRO A 118 -21.87 3.12 8.33
C PRO A 118 -22.55 3.65 7.03
N PHE A 119 -22.67 2.79 6.00
CA PHE A 119 -23.33 3.07 4.70
C PHE A 119 -24.13 1.85 4.13
N PRO A 120 -24.95 1.96 3.04
CA PRO A 120 -26.24 1.26 2.94
C PRO A 120 -26.36 0.02 2.01
N PHE A 121 -27.59 -0.49 1.91
CA PHE A 121 -28.02 -1.88 1.68
C PHE A 121 -28.01 -2.48 0.24
N ASN A 122 -27.57 -1.76 -0.81
CA ASN A 122 -27.84 -2.15 -2.22
C ASN A 122 -26.57 -2.47 -3.06
N ASP A 123 -25.66 -3.28 -2.52
CA ASP A 123 -24.35 -3.59 -3.13
C ASP A 123 -24.37 -4.86 -4.03
N PRO A 124 -23.29 -5.16 -4.78
CA PRO A 124 -23.28 -6.22 -5.80
C PRO A 124 -22.96 -7.63 -5.23
N ASP A 125 -22.65 -8.55 -6.14
CA ASP A 125 -22.24 -9.93 -5.97
C ASP A 125 -21.34 -10.11 -4.73
N PRO A 126 -21.56 -11.15 -3.89
CA PRO A 126 -21.25 -11.11 -2.48
C PRO A 126 -19.76 -10.84 -2.21
N GLN A 127 -19.48 -9.74 -1.52
CA GLN A 127 -18.21 -9.51 -0.82
C GLN A 127 -18.49 -9.43 0.68
N VAL A 128 -18.89 -10.57 1.25
CA VAL A 128 -19.27 -10.63 2.67
C VAL A 128 -18.00 -10.76 3.52
N TYR A 129 -17.91 -9.95 4.56
CA TYR A 129 -16.89 -10.05 5.59
C TYR A 129 -17.53 -10.08 6.98
N PHE A 130 -16.91 -10.80 7.91
CA PHE A 130 -17.18 -10.67 9.32
C PHE A 130 -16.38 -9.49 9.88
N PRO A 131 -16.97 -8.64 10.75
CA PRO A 131 -16.24 -7.54 11.37
C PRO A 131 -15.12 -8.06 12.27
N LEU A 132 -13.99 -7.35 12.25
CA LEU A 132 -12.83 -7.63 13.12
C LEU A 132 -13.28 -7.57 14.59
N SER A 133 -12.79 -8.49 15.42
CA SER A 133 -13.07 -8.51 16.85
C SER A 133 -11.97 -9.26 17.62
N GLU A 134 -11.89 -9.10 18.95
CA GLU A 134 -10.96 -9.86 19.80
C GLU A 134 -11.11 -11.39 19.62
N LYS A 135 -12.35 -11.85 19.36
CA LYS A 135 -12.67 -13.26 19.11
C LYS A 135 -12.25 -13.72 17.71
N TYR A 136 -12.41 -12.84 16.72
CA TYR A 136 -12.06 -13.07 15.31
C TYR A 136 -11.05 -11.99 14.84
N PRO A 137 -9.77 -12.05 15.29
CA PRO A 137 -8.74 -11.06 15.01
C PRO A 137 -8.13 -11.22 13.60
N TRP A 138 -9.00 -11.33 12.60
CA TRP A 138 -8.67 -11.46 11.18
C TRP A 138 -9.77 -10.82 10.33
N HIS A 139 -9.39 -10.23 9.20
CA HIS A 139 -10.34 -9.83 8.16
C HIS A 139 -10.67 -11.04 7.29
N THR A 140 -11.88 -11.09 6.74
CA THR A 140 -12.37 -12.23 5.96
C THR A 140 -12.96 -11.75 4.65
N GLN A 141 -12.75 -12.47 3.56
CA GLN A 141 -13.43 -12.22 2.29
C GLN A 141 -14.10 -13.52 1.84
N VAL A 142 -15.44 -13.52 1.86
CA VAL A 142 -16.30 -14.53 1.23
C VAL A 142 -16.80 -13.91 -0.06
N HIS A 143 -16.14 -14.23 -1.17
CA HIS A 143 -16.34 -13.49 -2.42
C HIS A 143 -15.98 -14.27 -3.68
N ARG A 144 -15.86 -13.59 -4.81
CA ARG A 144 -15.12 -14.07 -5.99
C ARG A 144 -14.13 -13.00 -6.44
N ASP A 145 -12.95 -13.42 -6.84
CA ASP A 145 -11.89 -12.54 -7.34
C ASP A 145 -11.38 -13.02 -8.71
N ALA A 146 -10.80 -12.10 -9.49
CA ALA A 146 -10.00 -12.44 -10.66
C ALA A 146 -8.62 -13.00 -10.27
N PHE A 147 -8.13 -12.73 -9.06
CA PHE A 147 -6.84 -13.20 -8.56
C PHE A 147 -6.93 -14.62 -7.95
N GLY A 148 -6.98 -15.64 -8.81
CA GLY A 148 -7.01 -17.04 -8.40
C GLY A 148 -5.64 -17.59 -8.01
N TYR A 149 -5.52 -18.23 -6.83
CA TYR A 149 -4.36 -19.04 -6.42
C TYR A 149 -4.52 -20.52 -6.87
N GLY A 150 -5.04 -20.68 -8.10
CA GLY A 150 -5.54 -21.91 -8.72
C GLY A 150 -6.66 -21.56 -9.72
N GLU A 151 -6.76 -22.31 -10.82
CA GLU A 151 -7.83 -22.13 -11.80
C GLU A 151 -9.09 -22.91 -11.40
N VAL A 152 -10.27 -22.34 -11.64
CA VAL A 152 -11.53 -23.10 -11.57
C VAL A 152 -11.60 -24.01 -12.79
N LEU A 153 -11.53 -25.33 -12.57
CA LEU A 153 -11.60 -26.33 -13.63
C LEU A 153 -12.85 -26.14 -14.50
N SER A 154 -12.69 -26.24 -15.82
CA SER A 154 -13.75 -25.92 -16.80
C SER A 154 -14.97 -26.84 -16.77
N ASN A 155 -14.92 -27.95 -16.03
CA ASN A 155 -16.04 -28.85 -15.76
C ASN A 155 -16.83 -28.48 -14.49
N ILE A 156 -16.45 -27.41 -13.77
CA ILE A 156 -17.17 -26.86 -12.62
C ILE A 156 -17.97 -25.63 -13.04
N ASP A 157 -19.26 -25.60 -12.71
CA ASP A 157 -20.08 -24.41 -12.89
C ASP A 157 -19.61 -23.29 -11.96
N GLN A 158 -19.05 -22.22 -12.53
CA GLN A 158 -18.47 -21.12 -11.77
C GLN A 158 -19.47 -20.39 -10.85
N ARG A 159 -20.79 -20.58 -11.06
CA ARG A 159 -21.85 -20.03 -10.18
C ARG A 159 -21.96 -20.76 -8.84
N LEU A 160 -21.33 -21.94 -8.72
CA LEU A 160 -21.26 -22.74 -7.50
C LEU A 160 -19.94 -22.52 -6.73
N VAL A 161 -19.05 -21.66 -7.24
CA VAL A 161 -17.73 -21.40 -6.66
C VAL A 161 -17.74 -20.11 -5.87
N VAL A 162 -17.15 -20.14 -4.66
CA VAL A 162 -16.92 -18.99 -3.78
C VAL A 162 -15.48 -19.09 -3.24
N ASP A 163 -14.74 -18.00 -3.34
CA ASP A 163 -13.40 -17.84 -2.81
C ASP A 163 -13.47 -17.42 -1.34
N LEU A 164 -12.67 -18.06 -0.49
CA LEU A 164 -12.56 -17.78 0.94
C LEU A 164 -11.14 -17.33 1.27
N ARG A 165 -10.97 -16.12 1.80
CA ARG A 165 -9.65 -15.59 2.21
C ARG A 165 -9.69 -14.93 3.57
N TRP A 166 -8.96 -15.49 4.52
CA TRP A 166 -8.81 -14.96 5.87
C TRP A 166 -7.42 -14.31 5.99
N PHE A 167 -7.37 -13.07 6.48
CA PHE A 167 -6.18 -12.24 6.61
C PHE A 167 -5.94 -11.93 8.08
N GLY A 168 -4.90 -12.50 8.67
CA GLY A 168 -4.45 -12.14 10.02
C GLY A 168 -3.60 -10.87 10.01
N TYR A 169 -3.43 -10.25 11.17
CA TYR A 169 -2.41 -9.21 11.37
C TYR A 169 -1.11 -9.80 11.91
N MET A 170 0.00 -9.13 11.58
CA MET A 170 1.30 -9.28 12.25
C MET A 170 1.48 -8.16 13.27
N LYS A 171 2.12 -8.46 14.41
CA LYS A 171 2.53 -7.42 15.35
C LYS A 171 3.70 -6.61 14.76
N PRO A 172 3.82 -5.31 15.07
CA PRO A 172 4.93 -4.50 14.59
C PRO A 172 6.22 -4.85 15.38
N ASP A 173 7.20 -5.47 14.71
CA ASP A 173 8.40 -6.06 15.34
C ASP A 173 9.69 -5.57 14.65
N TYR A 174 10.70 -5.17 15.43
CA TYR A 174 11.98 -4.64 14.94
C TYR A 174 12.70 -5.57 13.95
N ASP A 175 12.71 -6.89 14.20
CA ASP A 175 13.43 -7.84 13.34
C ASP A 175 12.67 -8.11 12.03
N ASN A 176 11.36 -7.85 11.98
CA ASN A 176 10.51 -7.94 10.79
C ASN A 176 10.71 -6.75 9.84
N CYS A 177 11.87 -6.69 9.20
CA CYS A 177 12.35 -5.54 8.44
C CYS A 177 12.59 -5.83 6.95
N VAL A 178 12.54 -4.76 6.12
CA VAL A 178 13.10 -4.76 4.76
C VAL A 178 14.43 -4.01 4.77
N THR A 179 15.47 -4.68 4.31
CA THR A 179 16.82 -4.12 4.15
C THR A 179 17.24 -4.14 2.68
N PHE A 180 18.35 -3.50 2.34
CA PHE A 180 18.77 -3.30 0.96
C PHE A 180 20.23 -3.69 0.76
N SER A 181 20.50 -4.50 -0.25
CA SER A 181 21.86 -4.98 -0.56
C SER A 181 22.77 -3.82 -0.99
N ASN A 182 24.00 -3.80 -0.47
CA ASN A 182 25.05 -2.88 -0.92
C ASN A 182 25.91 -3.45 -2.07
N LYS A 183 25.55 -4.62 -2.60
CA LYS A 183 26.28 -5.32 -3.68
C LYS A 183 25.36 -5.77 -4.81
N THR A 184 24.22 -6.33 -4.46
CA THR A 184 23.22 -6.84 -5.41
C THR A 184 22.28 -5.72 -5.82
N LYS A 185 22.00 -5.62 -7.13
CA LYS A 185 20.99 -4.74 -7.68
C LYS A 185 19.87 -5.55 -8.33
N ASP A 186 18.69 -4.97 -8.41
CA ASP A 186 17.60 -5.50 -9.22
C ASP A 186 17.79 -5.18 -10.72
N GLN A 187 16.80 -5.55 -11.54
CA GLN A 187 16.81 -5.30 -13.00
C GLN A 187 16.78 -3.81 -13.39
N PHE A 188 16.45 -2.92 -12.45
CA PHE A 188 16.39 -1.46 -12.62
C PHE A 188 17.61 -0.75 -12.02
N GLY A 189 18.63 -1.50 -11.61
CA GLY A 189 19.85 -0.93 -11.03
C GLY A 189 19.66 -0.36 -9.62
N MET A 190 18.52 -0.64 -8.97
CA MET A 190 18.21 -0.26 -7.60
C MET A 190 18.79 -1.30 -6.61
N PRO A 191 19.12 -0.91 -5.37
CA PRO A 191 19.54 -1.85 -4.33
C PRO A 191 18.52 -2.98 -4.15
N GLN A 192 18.96 -4.24 -4.24
CA GLN A 192 18.07 -5.40 -4.10
C GLN A 192 17.42 -5.40 -2.70
N PRO A 193 16.07 -5.42 -2.57
CA PRO A 193 15.41 -5.62 -1.29
C PRO A 193 15.66 -7.03 -0.73
N ILE A 194 15.88 -7.11 0.56
CA ILE A 194 16.08 -8.33 1.35
C ILE A 194 15.11 -8.24 2.55
N PHE A 195 14.16 -9.15 2.61
CA PHE A 195 13.22 -9.24 3.73
C PHE A 195 13.78 -10.17 4.80
N ASN A 196 13.80 -9.70 6.06
CA ASN A 196 13.78 -10.59 7.21
C ASN A 196 12.33 -10.66 7.70
N PHE A 197 11.77 -11.87 7.79
CA PHE A 197 10.40 -12.08 8.24
C PHE A 197 10.31 -13.34 9.10
N ILE A 198 9.86 -13.14 10.33
CA ILE A 198 9.69 -14.11 11.40
C ILE A 198 8.23 -14.07 11.82
N LEU A 199 7.57 -15.23 11.79
CA LEU A 199 6.23 -15.40 12.36
C LEU A 199 6.39 -15.64 13.86
N ASP A 200 5.84 -14.76 14.69
CA ASP A 200 5.86 -14.93 16.15
C ASP A 200 4.85 -16.01 16.61
N GLU A 201 5.04 -16.56 17.82
CA GLU A 201 4.20 -17.65 18.35
C GLU A 201 2.72 -17.24 18.47
N GLU A 202 2.42 -15.98 18.81
CA GLU A 202 1.05 -15.49 18.89
C GLU A 202 0.41 -15.41 17.50
N ALA A 203 1.15 -14.95 16.48
CA ALA A 203 0.73 -14.95 15.10
C ALA A 203 0.58 -16.36 14.51
N GLU A 204 1.39 -17.34 14.93
CA GLU A 204 1.21 -18.74 14.55
C GLU A 204 -0.09 -19.33 15.14
N GLU A 205 -0.36 -19.11 16.43
CA GLU A 205 -1.63 -19.51 17.06
C GLU A 205 -2.84 -18.74 16.48
N ARG A 206 -2.66 -17.45 16.13
CA ARG A 206 -3.65 -16.66 15.39
C ARG A 206 -3.96 -17.34 14.05
N CYS A 207 -2.94 -17.76 13.31
CA CYS A 207 -3.07 -18.48 12.03
C CYS A 207 -3.80 -19.82 12.20
N LYS A 208 -3.44 -20.64 13.20
CA LYS A 208 -4.11 -21.93 13.50
C LYS A 208 -5.59 -21.76 13.81
N ARG A 209 -5.95 -20.75 14.62
CA ARG A 209 -7.36 -20.39 14.87
C ARG A 209 -8.05 -19.91 13.59
N MET A 210 -7.39 -19.05 12.82
CA MET A 210 -7.91 -18.42 11.60
C MET A 210 -8.24 -19.44 10.49
N ILE A 211 -7.36 -20.41 10.23
CA ILE A 211 -7.63 -21.46 9.24
C ILE A 211 -8.76 -22.41 9.71
N THR A 212 -8.87 -22.64 11.02
CA THR A 212 -9.96 -23.44 11.62
C THR A 212 -11.32 -22.73 11.44
N ASP A 213 -11.38 -21.42 11.70
CA ASP A 213 -12.56 -20.59 11.47
C ASP A 213 -12.98 -20.57 9.99
N MET A 214 -12.02 -20.39 9.07
CA MET A 214 -12.26 -20.48 7.63
C MET A 214 -12.83 -21.86 7.24
N ILE A 215 -12.30 -22.95 7.80
CA ILE A 215 -12.78 -24.33 7.55
C ILE A 215 -14.22 -24.51 8.04
N ASP A 216 -14.56 -24.00 9.23
CA ASP A 216 -15.89 -24.13 9.82
C ASP A 216 -16.92 -23.15 9.24
N VAL A 217 -16.48 -22.09 8.57
CA VAL A 217 -17.33 -21.28 7.67
C VAL A 217 -17.53 -22.01 6.33
N ALA A 218 -16.46 -22.51 5.72
CA ALA A 218 -16.52 -23.24 4.44
C ALA A 218 -17.50 -24.42 4.48
N ARG A 219 -17.41 -25.26 5.53
CA ARG A 219 -18.29 -26.43 5.76
C ARG A 219 -19.79 -26.10 5.85
N LYS A 220 -20.15 -24.84 6.12
CA LYS A 220 -21.56 -24.37 6.14
C LYS A 220 -22.04 -23.87 4.78
N ILE A 221 -21.12 -23.57 3.87
CA ILE A 221 -21.39 -23.10 2.51
C ILE A 221 -21.32 -24.27 1.50
N GLY A 222 -20.36 -25.18 1.65
CA GLY A 222 -20.19 -26.32 0.75
C GLY A 222 -18.96 -27.19 1.08
N GLY A 223 -18.56 -28.01 0.10
CA GLY A 223 -17.31 -28.76 0.13
C GLY A 223 -16.16 -27.99 -0.53
N PHE A 224 -14.92 -28.37 -0.23
CA PHE A 224 -13.74 -27.81 -0.91
C PHE A 224 -13.65 -28.31 -2.35
N LEU A 225 -13.21 -27.44 -3.26
CA LEU A 225 -12.89 -27.81 -4.64
C LEU A 225 -11.50 -28.48 -4.67
N PRO A 226 -11.30 -29.58 -5.42
CA PRO A 226 -9.99 -30.24 -5.55
C PRO A 226 -8.91 -29.28 -6.07
N GLY A 227 -7.77 -29.18 -5.37
CA GLY A 227 -6.68 -28.22 -5.64
C GLY A 227 -6.85 -26.84 -4.98
N ALA A 228 -8.02 -26.57 -4.40
CA ALA A 228 -8.34 -25.36 -3.64
C ALA A 228 -8.66 -25.69 -2.16
N GLU A 229 -8.00 -26.72 -1.62
CA GLU A 229 -8.07 -27.07 -0.21
C GLU A 229 -7.52 -25.93 0.69
N PRO A 230 -7.97 -25.85 1.96
CA PRO A 230 -7.46 -24.90 2.96
C PRO A 230 -5.92 -24.96 3.07
N LYS A 231 -5.27 -23.86 2.69
CA LYS A 231 -3.82 -23.73 2.65
C LYS A 231 -3.38 -22.34 3.10
N TYR A 232 -2.26 -22.26 3.82
CA TYR A 232 -1.55 -21.00 3.97
C TYR A 232 -0.88 -20.63 2.65
N LEU A 233 -0.83 -19.33 2.35
CA LEU A 233 -0.06 -18.79 1.23
C LEU A 233 1.31 -18.32 1.73
N ALA A 234 2.29 -18.19 0.83
CA ALA A 234 3.62 -17.72 1.22
C ALA A 234 3.56 -16.30 1.84
N PRO A 235 4.39 -15.98 2.84
CA PRO A 235 4.48 -14.63 3.41
C PRO A 235 4.61 -13.56 2.32
N GLY A 236 3.87 -12.46 2.47
CA GLY A 236 3.80 -11.40 1.45
C GLY A 236 2.76 -11.62 0.33
N SER A 237 2.18 -12.82 0.16
CA SER A 237 1.22 -13.11 -0.92
C SER A 237 -0.03 -12.22 -0.93
N ALA A 238 -0.41 -11.65 0.21
CA ALA A 238 -1.52 -10.70 0.34
C ALA A 238 -1.18 -9.27 -0.16
N LEU A 239 0.09 -8.96 -0.42
CA LEU A 239 0.61 -7.65 -0.85
C LEU A 239 0.31 -6.46 0.09
N HIS A 240 -0.27 -6.70 1.26
CA HIS A 240 -0.60 -5.69 2.29
C HIS A 240 0.61 -5.24 3.13
N ILE A 241 1.79 -5.05 2.52
CA ILE A 241 3.00 -4.65 3.24
C ILE A 241 2.82 -3.20 3.78
N CYS A 242 3.02 -3.02 5.08
CA CYS A 242 2.83 -1.76 5.82
C CYS A 242 4.06 -1.45 6.69
N GLY A 243 4.08 -0.30 7.38
CA GLY A 243 5.07 0.03 8.43
C GLY A 243 6.50 0.37 7.98
N THR A 244 6.89 0.03 6.75
CA THR A 244 8.26 0.19 6.21
C THR A 244 8.79 1.62 6.14
N TYR A 245 7.92 2.62 6.30
CA TYR A 245 8.28 4.03 6.52
C TYR A 245 7.22 4.70 7.40
N ARG A 246 6.93 4.04 8.53
CA ARG A 246 5.80 4.35 9.42
C ARG A 246 5.73 5.81 9.88
N ALA A 247 4.50 6.28 10.05
CA ALA A 247 4.17 7.52 10.73
C ALA A 247 4.28 7.38 12.26
N GLY A 248 4.37 8.51 12.97
CA GLY A 248 4.39 8.54 14.42
C GLY A 248 4.56 9.94 14.98
N SER A 249 4.82 10.01 16.29
CA SER A 249 4.98 11.27 17.04
C SER A 249 6.43 11.72 17.17
N THR A 250 7.43 10.84 17.00
CA THR A 250 8.84 11.19 17.17
C THR A 250 9.74 10.59 16.08
N SER A 251 10.90 11.18 15.87
CA SER A 251 11.94 10.65 14.97
C SER A 251 12.74 9.48 15.55
N ALA A 252 12.43 9.02 16.77
CA ALA A 252 13.09 7.88 17.40
C ALA A 252 12.40 6.54 17.04
N ASP A 253 11.09 6.58 16.76
CA ASP A 253 10.24 5.40 16.51
C ASP A 253 9.54 5.42 15.14
N SER A 254 9.52 6.56 14.44
CA SER A 254 8.89 6.69 13.12
C SER A 254 9.76 7.39 12.07
N VAL A 255 9.52 7.09 10.78
CA VAL A 255 10.22 7.70 9.64
C VAL A 255 9.57 9.04 9.26
N VAL A 256 8.25 9.15 9.44
CA VAL A 256 7.48 10.36 9.13
C VAL A 256 6.61 10.79 10.31
N ASN A 257 6.21 12.06 10.32
CA ASN A 257 5.15 12.54 11.21
C ASN A 257 3.75 12.20 10.67
N LYS A 258 2.69 12.49 11.44
CA LYS A 258 1.30 12.20 11.08
C LYS A 258 0.81 12.73 9.72
N ASN A 259 1.49 13.71 9.11
CA ASN A 259 1.16 14.27 7.80
C ASN A 259 2.10 13.73 6.69
N GLY A 260 2.74 12.57 6.89
CA GLY A 260 3.64 11.95 5.90
C GLY A 260 5.00 12.64 5.70
N LYS A 261 5.25 13.80 6.33
CA LYS A 261 6.53 14.51 6.23
C LYS A 261 7.65 13.77 6.99
N ALA A 262 8.78 13.55 6.32
CA ALA A 262 9.94 12.87 6.87
C ALA A 262 10.65 13.72 7.95
N TRP A 263 11.24 13.06 8.96
CA TRP A 263 12.02 13.74 9.98
C TRP A 263 13.41 14.13 9.44
N GLY A 264 13.87 15.34 9.75
CA GLY A 264 15.20 15.81 9.30
C GLY A 264 15.35 16.01 7.78
N VAL A 265 14.25 15.97 7.02
CA VAL A 265 14.21 16.34 5.59
C VAL A 265 12.97 17.22 5.34
N ASP A 266 13.15 18.54 5.25
CA ASP A 266 12.05 19.50 5.47
C ASP A 266 11.04 19.59 4.31
N ASP A 267 11.45 19.18 3.11
CA ASP A 267 10.72 19.21 1.86
C ASP A 267 10.23 17.82 1.39
N LEU A 268 10.53 16.75 2.13
CA LEU A 268 10.17 15.37 1.81
C LEU A 268 8.89 14.89 2.49
N VAL A 269 8.00 14.28 1.71
CA VAL A 269 6.78 13.60 2.15
C VAL A 269 6.73 12.19 1.54
N LEU A 270 6.28 11.21 2.33
CA LEU A 270 6.12 9.82 1.88
C LEU A 270 4.63 9.42 1.93
N GLY A 271 4.19 8.61 0.96
CA GLY A 271 2.81 8.15 0.85
C GLY A 271 2.67 6.68 0.47
N GLY A 272 1.47 6.11 0.67
CA GLY A 272 1.21 4.68 0.50
C GLY A 272 1.38 3.86 1.79
N CYS A 273 1.05 2.57 1.73
CA CYS A 273 0.84 1.72 2.92
C CYS A 273 2.01 1.64 3.92
N GLY A 274 3.24 1.93 3.50
CA GLY A 274 4.40 1.96 4.39
C GLY A 274 4.30 2.99 5.53
N VAL A 275 3.46 4.03 5.40
CA VAL A 275 3.20 4.99 6.50
C VAL A 275 2.34 4.41 7.62
N ILE A 276 1.57 3.35 7.37
CA ILE A 276 0.61 2.80 8.35
C ILE A 276 1.39 2.21 9.53
N PRO A 277 1.21 2.73 10.76
CA PRO A 277 2.17 2.50 11.84
C PRO A 277 1.82 1.32 12.78
N THR A 278 0.60 0.80 12.66
CA THR A 278 -0.02 -0.23 13.52
C THR A 278 -0.21 -1.56 12.79
N GLN A 279 -0.50 -2.60 13.55
CA GLN A 279 -0.96 -3.89 13.02
C GLN A 279 -2.27 -3.72 12.26
N ASN A 280 -2.42 -4.41 11.11
CA ASN A 280 -3.63 -4.32 10.30
C ASN A 280 -3.92 -5.66 9.61
N ALA A 281 -5.17 -6.12 9.72
CA ALA A 281 -5.69 -7.31 9.05
C ALA A 281 -6.48 -6.96 7.76
N CYS A 282 -7.07 -5.77 7.70
CA CYS A 282 -7.92 -5.29 6.60
C CYS A 282 -7.09 -4.80 5.41
N ASN A 283 -7.73 -4.55 4.25
CA ASN A 283 -7.04 -4.03 3.08
C ASN A 283 -6.53 -2.57 3.33
N PRO A 284 -5.20 -2.31 3.32
CA PRO A 284 -4.62 -1.07 3.86
C PRO A 284 -4.82 0.18 2.99
N THR A 285 -5.26 0.04 1.74
CA THR A 285 -5.17 1.10 0.73
C THR A 285 -6.04 2.33 1.05
N LEU A 286 -7.17 2.15 1.76
CA LEU A 286 -8.02 3.27 2.15
C LEU A 286 -7.36 4.11 3.25
N THR A 287 -6.82 3.46 4.28
CA THR A 287 -6.04 4.12 5.36
C THR A 287 -4.84 4.88 4.78
N ALA A 288 -4.14 4.30 3.80
CA ALA A 288 -3.05 4.97 3.10
C ALA A 288 -3.51 6.22 2.30
N ALA A 289 -4.74 6.21 1.76
CA ALA A 289 -5.32 7.39 1.11
C ALA A 289 -5.70 8.49 2.12
N CYS A 290 -6.19 8.12 3.32
CA CYS A 290 -6.44 9.09 4.40
C CYS A 290 -5.17 9.82 4.83
N PHE A 291 -4.04 9.11 4.97
CA PHE A 291 -2.72 9.74 5.19
C PHE A 291 -2.30 10.66 4.03
N ALA A 292 -2.56 10.27 2.78
CA ALA A 292 -2.23 11.08 1.61
C ALA A 292 -3.05 12.39 1.55
N LEU A 293 -4.32 12.38 1.95
CA LEU A 293 -5.15 13.58 2.05
C LEU A 293 -4.61 14.54 3.13
N ALA A 294 -4.36 14.04 4.35
CA ALA A 294 -3.78 14.85 5.44
C ALA A 294 -2.40 15.42 5.09
N ALA A 295 -1.61 14.70 4.30
CA ALA A 295 -0.34 15.18 3.74
C ALA A 295 -0.56 16.29 2.70
N ALA A 296 -1.51 16.14 1.78
CA ALA A 296 -1.83 17.13 0.75
C ALA A 296 -2.33 18.45 1.36
N ASP A 297 -3.25 18.40 2.32
CA ASP A 297 -3.73 19.58 3.06
C ASP A 297 -2.56 20.33 3.72
N LYS A 298 -1.63 19.59 4.34
CA LYS A 298 -0.45 20.19 4.98
C LYS A 298 0.52 20.80 3.97
N ILE A 299 0.70 20.19 2.79
CA ILE A 299 1.51 20.71 1.70
C ILE A 299 0.92 22.03 1.16
N ILE A 300 -0.39 22.10 0.94
CA ILE A 300 -1.09 23.31 0.45
C ILE A 300 -0.83 24.50 1.40
N VAL A 301 -1.00 24.28 2.70
CA VAL A 301 -0.75 25.31 3.74
C VAL A 301 0.74 25.71 3.80
N GLU A 302 1.68 24.76 3.71
CA GLU A 302 3.12 25.09 3.73
C GLU A 302 3.60 25.82 2.46
N LEU A 303 3.00 25.52 1.31
CA LEU A 303 3.32 26.17 0.04
C LEU A 303 2.69 27.54 -0.14
N HIS A 304 1.81 27.97 0.77
CA HIS A 304 1.05 29.22 0.70
C HIS A 304 0.27 29.32 -0.63
N VAL A 305 -0.41 28.23 -1.00
CA VAL A 305 -1.32 28.21 -2.15
C VAL A 305 -2.68 28.71 -1.66
N ASP A 306 -3.14 29.83 -2.20
CA ASP A 306 -4.48 30.36 -1.96
C ASP A 306 -5.54 29.33 -2.41
N GLN A 307 -6.61 29.17 -1.61
CA GLN A 307 -7.71 28.20 -1.83
C GLN A 307 -8.89 28.82 -2.59
#